data_AF-A0A3M2TGY3-F1
#
_entry.id   AF-A0A3M2TGY3-F1
#
_cell.length_a   1.000
_cell.length_b   1.000
_cell.length_c   1.000
_cell.angle_alpha   90.00
_cell.angle_beta   90.00
_cell.angle_gamma   90.00
#
_symmetry.space_group_name_H-M   'P 1'
#
loop_
_entity.id
_entity.type
_entity.pdbx_description
1 polymer ?
#
loop_
_entity_poly.entity_id
_entity_poly.type
_entity_poly.pdbx_seq_one_letter_code
_entity_poly.pdbx_strand_id
1 'polypeptide(L)'
;MGQVLPTHRLAHSPYGGLAQPAVTQAIRLLSKGPFPVDPHRAAPERQHWSLRNVCVDPFSDLPTAYTTNEKDSHLAPSAYACNSHSWVHIFPEGKIHQAPQKTMRYFKWGVARLILEANECPDIVPIWLEGLDQVMHESRGFPRFIPRTRKKINITFGRKVDTQAVFGDMRKRWQEIKAKAERNAPEVRNLPLGALNDELLSGTEAVELRKEVTKKVRDLVLEVRHARGFPEEDPKEGLVETWMREGPKREGRMDDESWVRDI
;
A
#
# COMPACT_ATOMS: atom_id res chain seq x y z
N MET A 1 -0.66 -18.59 -7.48
CA MET A 1 0.68 -17.94 -7.45
C MET A 1 0.44 -16.47 -7.15
N GLY A 2 1.21 -15.84 -6.25
CA GLY A 2 1.00 -14.43 -5.87
C GLY A 2 1.36 -13.46 -7.02
N GLN A 3 0.67 -12.32 -7.10
CA GLN A 3 0.91 -11.26 -8.08
C GLN A 3 1.41 -9.99 -7.37
N VAL A 4 2.39 -9.31 -7.95
CA VAL A 4 2.80 -7.97 -7.51
C VAL A 4 2.01 -6.94 -8.28
N LEU A 5 1.30 -6.05 -7.57
CA LEU A 5 0.63 -4.93 -8.21
C LEU A 5 1.65 -3.83 -8.50
N PRO A 6 1.79 -3.36 -9.75
CA PRO A 6 2.72 -2.29 -10.12
C PRO A 6 2.41 -1.00 -9.38
N THR A 7 3.42 -0.44 -8.69
CA THR A 7 3.28 0.84 -8.00
C THR A 7 4.29 1.87 -8.45
N HIS A 8 3.83 3.11 -8.63
CA HIS A 8 4.65 4.20 -9.17
C HIS A 8 4.58 5.43 -8.27
N ARG A 9 5.72 6.08 -8.14
CA ARG A 9 5.78 7.42 -7.57
C ARG A 9 5.28 8.45 -8.57
N LEU A 10 4.95 9.64 -8.07
CA LEU A 10 4.56 10.80 -8.88
C LEU A 10 5.59 11.14 -9.96
N ALA A 11 6.88 10.84 -9.74
CA ALA A 11 7.92 11.05 -10.75
C ALA A 11 7.80 10.12 -11.98
N HIS A 12 7.07 9.01 -11.87
CA HIS A 12 6.98 7.97 -12.90
C HIS A 12 5.55 7.74 -13.43
N SER A 13 4.54 8.27 -12.74
CA SER A 13 3.14 8.14 -13.13
C SER A 13 2.35 9.38 -12.71
N PRO A 14 1.43 9.88 -13.56
CA PRO A 14 0.50 10.96 -13.18
C PRO A 14 -0.42 10.56 -12.03
N TYR A 15 -0.68 9.26 -11.86
CA TYR A 15 -1.52 8.73 -10.78
C TYR A 15 -0.71 8.33 -9.53
N GLY A 16 0.59 8.63 -9.49
CA GLY A 16 1.45 8.21 -8.39
C GLY A 16 0.93 8.68 -7.01
N GLY A 17 1.15 7.88 -5.98
CA GLY A 17 0.75 8.23 -4.61
C GLY A 17 -0.66 7.76 -4.25
N LEU A 18 -1.51 8.67 -3.78
CA LEU A 18 -2.78 8.29 -3.14
C LEU A 18 -3.81 7.75 -4.14
N ALA A 19 -3.90 8.34 -5.34
CA ALA A 19 -4.87 7.99 -6.39
C ALA A 19 -4.43 6.84 -7.28
N GLN A 20 -3.41 6.09 -6.87
CA GLN A 20 -2.75 5.14 -7.75
C GLN A 20 -3.64 3.94 -8.09
N PRO A 21 -3.70 3.50 -9.37
CA PRO A 21 -4.64 2.46 -9.80
C PRO A 21 -4.45 1.12 -9.08
N ALA A 22 -3.22 0.79 -8.70
CA ALA A 22 -2.94 -0.42 -7.92
C ALA A 22 -3.56 -0.41 -6.52
N VAL A 23 -3.72 0.76 -5.89
CA VAL A 23 -4.42 0.86 -4.59
C VAL A 23 -5.90 0.55 -4.80
N THR A 24 -6.51 1.05 -5.88
CA THR A 24 -7.88 0.71 -6.26
C THR A 24 -8.05 -0.79 -6.49
N GLN A 25 -7.11 -1.43 -7.20
CA GLN A 25 -7.11 -2.88 -7.38
C GLN A 25 -6.98 -3.62 -6.04
N ALA A 26 -6.11 -3.17 -5.13
CA ALA A 26 -5.95 -3.78 -3.82
C ALA A 26 -7.22 -3.66 -2.95
N ILE A 27 -7.88 -2.50 -2.91
CA ILE A 27 -9.16 -2.31 -2.19
C ILE A 27 -10.22 -3.28 -2.71
N ARG A 28 -10.30 -3.43 -4.03
CA ARG A 28 -11.24 -4.34 -4.70
C ARG A 28 -10.93 -5.80 -4.41
N LEU A 29 -9.67 -6.19 -4.41
CA LEU A 29 -9.24 -7.55 -4.05
C LEU A 29 -9.59 -7.91 -2.60
N LEU A 30 -9.61 -6.94 -1.68
CA LEU A 30 -10.05 -7.12 -0.30
C LEU A 30 -11.59 -7.19 -0.17
N SER A 31 -12.32 -6.91 -1.26
CA SER A 31 -13.78 -6.81 -1.28
C SER A 31 -14.40 -7.92 -2.14
N LYS A 32 -15.72 -8.08 -2.05
CA LYS A 32 -16.48 -9.02 -2.88
C LYS A 32 -16.67 -8.45 -4.29
N GLY A 33 -16.02 -9.05 -5.28
CA GLY A 33 -16.13 -8.69 -6.70
C GLY A 33 -17.16 -9.52 -7.47
N PRO A 34 -17.07 -9.53 -8.82
CA PRO A 34 -16.03 -8.92 -9.67
C PRO A 34 -16.20 -7.39 -9.81
N PHE A 35 -15.12 -6.70 -10.19
CA PHE A 35 -15.13 -5.24 -10.41
C PHE A 35 -14.70 -4.88 -11.84
N PRO A 36 -15.33 -3.89 -12.49
CA PRO A 36 -14.87 -3.39 -13.78
C PRO A 36 -13.49 -2.77 -13.64
N VAL A 37 -12.70 -2.74 -14.73
CA VAL A 37 -11.33 -2.16 -14.71
C VAL A 37 -11.31 -0.62 -14.63
N ASP A 38 -12.48 0.01 -14.77
CA ASP A 38 -12.64 1.46 -14.68
C ASP A 38 -12.27 2.00 -13.28
N PRO A 39 -11.81 3.26 -13.16
CA PRO A 39 -11.63 4.24 -14.25
C PRO A 39 -10.31 4.07 -15.02
N HIS A 40 -9.40 3.20 -14.59
CA HIS A 40 -8.04 3.11 -15.12
C HIS A 40 -7.90 2.02 -16.18
N ARG A 41 -8.85 1.92 -17.11
CA ARG A 41 -8.82 0.94 -18.20
C ARG A 41 -7.59 1.15 -19.08
N ALA A 42 -6.86 0.09 -19.39
CA ALA A 42 -5.77 0.17 -20.37
C ALA A 42 -6.33 0.41 -21.79
N ALA A 43 -5.53 1.01 -22.68
CA ALA A 43 -5.96 1.27 -24.05
C ALA A 43 -6.45 -0.02 -24.76
N PRO A 44 -7.48 0.04 -25.63
CA PRO A 44 -8.07 -1.15 -26.26
C PRO A 44 -7.05 -2.05 -26.95
N GLU A 45 -6.09 -1.46 -27.66
CA GLU A 45 -4.99 -2.16 -28.34
C GLU A 45 -3.99 -2.81 -27.37
N ARG A 46 -4.10 -2.55 -26.07
CA ARG A 46 -3.27 -3.15 -25.01
C ARG A 46 -4.05 -4.06 -24.07
N GLN A 47 -5.32 -4.35 -24.34
CA GLN A 47 -6.13 -5.33 -23.63
C GLN A 47 -5.75 -6.76 -24.08
N HIS A 48 -4.51 -7.17 -23.83
CA HIS A 48 -4.03 -8.49 -24.21
C HIS A 48 -4.24 -9.50 -23.10
N TRP A 49 -4.83 -10.64 -23.46
CA TRP A 49 -4.81 -11.84 -22.63
C TRP A 49 -3.45 -12.56 -22.72
N SER A 50 -3.10 -13.31 -21.68
CA SER A 50 -2.01 -14.29 -21.77
C SER A 50 -2.39 -15.61 -21.12
N LEU A 51 -1.96 -16.72 -21.74
CA LEU A 51 -2.19 -18.11 -21.31
C LEU A 51 -1.72 -18.41 -19.87
N ARG A 52 -0.87 -17.56 -19.30
CA ARG A 52 -0.43 -17.70 -17.90
C ARG A 52 -1.51 -17.32 -16.89
N ASN A 53 -2.60 -16.69 -17.33
CA ASN A 53 -3.68 -16.24 -16.47
C ASN A 53 -4.85 -17.20 -16.57
N VAL A 54 -4.85 -18.14 -15.63
CA VAL A 54 -5.75 -19.30 -15.58
C VAL A 54 -7.22 -18.90 -15.34
N CYS A 55 -7.49 -17.65 -14.98
CA CYS A 55 -8.84 -17.16 -14.65
C CYS A 55 -9.53 -16.39 -15.79
N VAL A 56 -8.93 -16.35 -16.98
CA VAL A 56 -9.50 -15.58 -18.11
C VAL A 56 -10.16 -16.53 -19.09
N ASP A 57 -11.45 -16.33 -19.31
CA ASP A 57 -12.18 -16.94 -20.41
C ASP A 57 -11.76 -16.28 -21.74
N PRO A 58 -11.16 -17.02 -22.69
CA PRO A 58 -10.72 -16.46 -23.97
C PRO A 58 -11.88 -15.99 -24.87
N PHE A 59 -13.14 -16.26 -24.50
CA PHE A 59 -14.33 -15.87 -25.25
C PHE A 59 -15.08 -14.66 -24.64
N SER A 60 -14.56 -14.09 -23.55
CA SER A 60 -15.14 -12.91 -22.90
C SER A 60 -14.56 -11.61 -23.47
N ASP A 61 -15.38 -10.80 -24.15
CA ASP A 61 -15.02 -9.45 -24.67
C ASP A 61 -14.88 -8.37 -23.56
N LEU A 62 -14.57 -8.79 -22.33
CA LEU A 62 -14.49 -7.88 -21.19
C LEU A 62 -13.08 -7.27 -21.09
N PRO A 63 -12.96 -5.96 -20.81
CA PRO A 63 -11.67 -5.37 -20.48
C PRO A 63 -11.05 -6.11 -19.28
N THR A 64 -9.84 -6.63 -19.48
CA THR A 64 -9.13 -7.44 -18.48
C THR A 64 -7.93 -6.73 -17.89
N ALA A 65 -7.54 -5.58 -18.46
CA ALA A 65 -6.34 -4.86 -18.08
C ALA A 65 -6.61 -3.41 -17.67
N TYR A 66 -5.82 -2.98 -16.69
CA TYR A 66 -5.76 -1.60 -16.21
C TYR A 66 -4.36 -1.02 -16.47
N THR A 67 -4.29 0.30 -16.50
CA THR A 67 -3.04 1.05 -16.64
C THR A 67 -2.69 1.75 -15.33
N THR A 68 -1.40 1.92 -15.08
CA THR A 68 -0.89 2.72 -13.97
C THR A 68 -0.26 4.04 -14.40
N ASN A 69 0.01 4.24 -15.69
CA ASN A 69 0.64 5.46 -16.21
C ASN A 69 0.13 5.88 -17.61
N GLU A 70 -1.04 5.38 -18.00
CA GLU A 70 -1.70 5.57 -19.31
C GLU A 70 -1.02 4.86 -20.49
N LYS A 71 0.21 4.37 -20.30
CA LYS A 71 1.02 3.73 -21.34
C LYS A 71 1.19 2.23 -21.10
N ASP A 72 1.24 1.78 -19.86
CA ASP A 72 1.37 0.37 -19.54
C ASP A 72 0.03 -0.36 -19.57
N SER A 73 0.09 -1.69 -19.50
CA SER A 73 -1.07 -2.55 -19.41
C SER A 73 -0.75 -3.73 -18.50
N HIS A 74 -1.55 -3.86 -17.44
CA HIS A 74 -1.44 -4.92 -16.46
C HIS A 74 -2.80 -5.55 -16.27
N LEU A 75 -2.84 -6.87 -16.15
CA LEU A 75 -4.09 -7.56 -15.89
C LEU A 75 -4.66 -7.12 -14.55
N ALA A 76 -5.94 -6.80 -14.54
CA ALA A 76 -6.70 -6.35 -13.39
C ALA A 76 -7.20 -7.59 -12.63
N PRO A 77 -6.53 -8.03 -11.56
CA PRO A 77 -6.94 -9.24 -10.86
C PRO A 77 -8.32 -9.10 -10.22
N SER A 78 -8.77 -7.87 -9.90
CA SER A 78 -10.10 -7.62 -9.34
C SER A 78 -11.25 -7.78 -10.33
N ALA A 79 -10.98 -7.91 -11.63
CA ALA A 79 -11.99 -8.22 -12.64
C ALA A 79 -12.52 -9.66 -12.52
N TYR A 80 -11.79 -10.54 -11.82
CA TYR A 80 -12.15 -11.94 -11.67
C TYR A 80 -12.73 -12.21 -10.29
N ALA A 81 -13.97 -12.68 -10.25
CA ALA A 81 -14.69 -12.95 -8.99
C ALA A 81 -13.95 -13.93 -8.07
N CYS A 82 -13.21 -14.88 -8.65
CA CYS A 82 -12.39 -15.86 -7.91
C CYS A 82 -11.23 -15.25 -7.10
N ASN A 83 -10.87 -13.99 -7.37
CA ASN A 83 -9.84 -13.27 -6.64
C ASN A 83 -10.42 -12.36 -5.53
N SER A 84 -11.72 -12.42 -5.27
CA SER A 84 -12.34 -11.69 -4.15
C SER A 84 -11.78 -12.16 -2.81
N HIS A 85 -11.71 -11.26 -1.83
CA HIS A 85 -11.16 -11.52 -0.49
C HIS A 85 -9.72 -12.09 -0.51
N SER A 86 -8.92 -11.65 -1.48
CA SER A 86 -7.51 -12.01 -1.60
C SER A 86 -6.67 -11.43 -0.47
N TRP A 87 -5.50 -12.02 -0.24
CA TRP A 87 -4.52 -11.51 0.71
C TRP A 87 -3.64 -10.44 0.05
N VAL A 88 -3.50 -9.30 0.71
CA VAL A 88 -2.65 -8.19 0.26
C VAL A 88 -1.53 -7.98 1.27
N HIS A 89 -0.29 -8.05 0.79
CA HIS A 89 0.90 -7.71 1.57
C HIS A 89 1.42 -6.35 1.10
N ILE A 90 1.72 -5.44 2.04
CA ILE A 90 2.13 -4.06 1.73
C ILE A 90 3.30 -3.63 2.62
N PHE A 91 4.24 -2.87 2.03
CA PHE A 91 5.34 -2.21 2.72
C PHE A 91 5.05 -0.71 2.82
N PRO A 92 4.43 -0.22 3.90
CA PRO A 92 3.87 1.13 3.96
C PRO A 92 4.93 2.25 4.03
N GLU A 93 6.19 1.96 4.38
CA GLU A 93 7.28 2.96 4.30
C GLU A 93 7.55 3.41 2.86
N GLY A 94 7.27 2.53 1.89
CA GLY A 94 7.43 2.79 0.46
C GLY A 94 8.84 3.19 0.04
N LYS A 95 9.85 2.74 0.79
CA LYS A 95 11.30 2.79 0.55
C LYS A 95 11.96 1.59 1.22
N ILE A 96 13.14 1.21 0.74
CA ILE A 96 14.05 0.36 1.52
C ILE A 96 14.69 1.25 2.57
N HIS A 97 14.56 0.88 3.84
CA HIS A 97 15.17 1.56 4.98
C HIS A 97 15.96 0.55 5.80
N GLN A 98 17.25 0.80 5.97
CA GLN A 98 18.16 -0.03 6.76
C GLN A 98 18.84 0.84 7.82
N ALA A 99 18.20 0.98 8.98
CA ALA A 99 18.74 1.71 10.12
C ALA A 99 19.51 0.79 11.08
N PRO A 100 20.66 1.21 11.64
CA PRO A 100 21.41 0.42 12.61
C PRO A 100 20.59 0.02 13.84
N GLN A 101 19.74 0.93 14.33
CA GLN A 101 18.85 0.69 15.47
C GLN A 101 17.51 0.04 15.09
N LYS A 102 17.39 -0.42 13.83
CA LYS A 102 16.17 -1.00 13.26
C LYS A 102 14.93 -0.14 13.52
N THR A 103 15.09 1.17 13.34
CA THR A 103 13.98 2.12 13.41
C THR A 103 13.12 2.04 12.16
N MET A 104 11.81 2.22 12.31
CA MET A 104 10.90 2.38 11.17
C MET A 104 10.78 3.83 10.76
N ARG A 105 10.62 4.07 9.45
CA ARG A 105 10.21 5.39 8.96
C ARG A 105 8.72 5.62 9.21
N TYR A 106 8.24 6.81 8.88
CA TYR A 106 6.81 7.05 8.77
C TYR A 106 6.17 6.12 7.73
N PHE A 107 4.91 5.78 7.96
CA PHE A 107 4.11 5.02 7.00
C PHE A 107 3.40 5.98 6.06
N LYS A 108 3.40 5.64 4.76
CA LYS A 108 2.62 6.39 3.78
C LYS A 108 1.14 6.13 4.03
N TRP A 109 0.43 7.23 4.22
CA TRP A 109 -1.00 7.29 4.46
C TRP A 109 -1.93 6.66 3.41
N GLY A 110 -1.42 6.27 2.24
CA GLY A 110 -2.17 5.47 1.27
C GLY A 110 -2.60 4.11 1.81
N VAL A 111 -1.91 3.57 2.82
CA VAL A 111 -2.30 2.31 3.49
C VAL A 111 -3.69 2.41 4.15
N ALA A 112 -4.07 3.60 4.64
CA ALA A 112 -5.37 3.83 5.27
C ALA A 112 -6.54 3.57 4.31
N ARG A 113 -6.33 3.75 3.00
CA ARG A 113 -7.36 3.49 1.99
C ARG A 113 -7.80 2.03 1.99
N LEU A 114 -6.88 1.09 2.19
CA LEU A 114 -7.19 -0.35 2.24
C LEU A 114 -8.14 -0.71 3.39
N ILE A 115 -8.14 0.08 4.46
CA ILE A 115 -8.94 -0.14 5.68
C ILE A 115 -10.27 0.60 5.60
N LEU A 116 -10.22 1.87 5.19
CA LEU A 116 -11.39 2.75 5.16
C LEU A 116 -12.32 2.44 3.98
N GLU A 117 -11.76 2.15 2.80
CA GLU A 117 -12.50 2.11 1.54
C GLU A 117 -12.90 0.69 1.09
N ALA A 118 -12.34 -0.35 1.72
CA ALA A 118 -12.80 -1.71 1.51
C ALA A 118 -14.24 -1.87 2.00
N ASN A 119 -15.04 -2.70 1.32
CA ASN A 119 -16.45 -2.91 1.65
C ASN A 119 -16.60 -3.40 3.09
N GLU A 120 -15.83 -4.43 3.44
CA GLU A 120 -15.66 -4.93 4.79
C GLU A 120 -14.26 -4.60 5.28
N CYS A 121 -14.08 -4.43 6.60
CA CYS A 121 -12.74 -4.17 7.13
C CYS A 121 -11.92 -5.45 6.95
N PRO A 122 -10.78 -5.40 6.23
CA PRO A 122 -9.96 -6.59 6.06
C PRO A 122 -9.35 -7.03 7.39
N ASP A 123 -9.09 -8.32 7.55
CA ASP A 123 -8.26 -8.81 8.65
C ASP A 123 -6.84 -8.25 8.52
N ILE A 124 -6.31 -7.69 9.61
CA ILE A 124 -5.00 -7.04 9.64
C ILE A 124 -4.05 -7.86 10.51
N VAL A 125 -2.88 -8.19 9.96
CA VAL A 125 -1.80 -8.89 10.67
C VAL A 125 -0.52 -8.08 10.51
N PRO A 126 -0.02 -7.41 11.57
CA PRO A 126 1.25 -6.70 11.50
C PRO A 126 2.42 -7.68 11.41
N ILE A 127 3.42 -7.35 10.61
CA ILE A 127 4.59 -8.21 10.37
C ILE A 127 5.85 -7.38 10.59
N TRP A 128 6.79 -7.93 11.36
CA TRP A 128 8.12 -7.38 11.59
C TRP A 128 9.17 -8.25 10.91
N LEU A 129 10.03 -7.64 10.09
CA LEU A 129 11.06 -8.32 9.30
C LEU A 129 12.45 -7.90 9.77
N GLU A 130 13.34 -8.88 9.98
CA GLU A 130 14.70 -8.63 10.43
C GLU A 130 15.73 -9.47 9.65
N GLY A 131 16.93 -8.91 9.46
CA GLY A 131 18.09 -9.64 8.93
C GLY A 131 18.18 -9.65 7.40
N LEU A 132 17.17 -9.12 6.70
CA LEU A 132 17.23 -8.92 5.24
C LEU A 132 18.35 -7.94 4.84
N ASP A 133 18.58 -6.93 5.66
CA ASP A 133 19.70 -5.98 5.58
C ASP A 133 21.06 -6.68 5.72
N GLN A 134 21.16 -7.72 6.55
CA GLN A 134 22.41 -8.46 6.72
C GLN A 134 22.75 -9.32 5.52
N VAL A 135 21.73 -9.85 4.84
CA VAL A 135 21.85 -10.66 3.62
C VAL A 135 22.14 -9.75 2.42
N MET A 136 21.36 -8.68 2.27
CA MET A 136 21.31 -7.81 1.09
C MET A 136 21.53 -6.32 1.42
N HIS A 137 22.53 -5.97 2.24
CA HIS A 137 22.81 -4.56 2.63
C HIS A 137 22.99 -3.59 1.44
N GLU A 138 22.50 -2.36 1.52
CA GLU A 138 22.57 -1.39 0.40
C GLU A 138 23.99 -0.86 0.14
N SER A 139 24.87 -0.87 1.14
CA SER A 139 26.29 -0.50 0.98
C SER A 139 27.13 -1.50 0.15
N ARG A 140 26.55 -2.60 -0.34
CA ARG A 140 27.30 -3.64 -1.06
C ARG A 140 27.83 -3.16 -2.42
N GLY A 141 29.10 -3.47 -2.66
CA GLY A 141 29.77 -3.34 -3.94
C GLY A 141 29.47 -4.49 -4.91
N PHE A 142 30.25 -4.58 -5.99
CA PHE A 142 30.13 -5.65 -6.98
C PHE A 142 30.70 -6.98 -6.46
N PRO A 143 30.04 -8.14 -6.69
CA PRO A 143 28.74 -8.32 -7.34
C PRO A 143 27.55 -8.12 -6.37
N ARG A 144 26.67 -7.15 -6.68
CA ARG A 144 25.57 -6.72 -5.78
C ARG A 144 24.38 -7.69 -5.74
N PHE A 145 24.21 -8.54 -6.75
CA PHE A 145 23.08 -9.47 -6.83
C PHE A 145 23.24 -10.72 -5.96
N ILE A 146 24.45 -10.98 -5.43
CA ILE A 146 24.74 -12.18 -4.65
C ILE A 146 24.39 -11.93 -3.16
N PRO A 147 23.48 -12.71 -2.55
CA PRO A 147 23.16 -12.60 -1.14
C PRO A 147 24.29 -13.14 -0.26
N ARG A 148 24.54 -12.49 0.89
CA ARG A 148 25.46 -13.03 1.90
C ARG A 148 24.86 -14.28 2.54
N THR A 149 25.61 -15.37 2.55
CA THR A 149 25.17 -16.64 3.15
C THR A 149 25.34 -16.62 4.68
N ARG A 150 24.70 -17.57 5.37
CA ARG A 150 24.79 -17.79 6.84
C ARG A 150 24.32 -16.60 7.70
N LYS A 151 23.50 -15.70 7.15
CA LYS A 151 22.79 -14.68 7.92
C LYS A 151 21.42 -15.20 8.36
N LYS A 152 20.94 -14.74 9.52
CA LYS A 152 19.64 -15.13 10.05
C LYS A 152 18.58 -14.13 9.59
N ILE A 153 17.51 -14.63 8.97
CA ILE A 153 16.32 -13.84 8.64
C ILE A 153 15.24 -14.24 9.64
N ASN A 154 14.67 -13.27 10.34
CA ASN A 154 13.56 -13.50 11.25
C ASN A 154 12.32 -12.75 10.73
N ILE A 155 11.19 -13.46 10.68
CA ILE A 155 9.89 -12.91 10.29
C ILE A 155 8.97 -13.14 11.48
N THR A 156 8.51 -12.06 12.09
CA THR A 156 7.63 -12.11 13.27
C THR A 156 6.25 -11.63 12.88
N PHE A 157 5.26 -12.49 13.08
CA PHE A 157 3.85 -12.15 12.87
C PHE A 157 3.25 -11.71 14.21
N GLY A 158 2.63 -10.54 14.22
CA GLY A 158 1.81 -10.12 15.34
C GLY A 158 0.48 -10.86 15.39
N ARG A 159 -0.29 -10.60 16.44
CA ARG A 159 -1.65 -11.14 16.57
C ARG A 159 -2.58 -10.50 15.54
N LYS A 160 -3.60 -11.24 15.11
CA LYS A 160 -4.69 -10.68 14.32
C LYS A 160 -5.32 -9.54 15.11
N VAL A 161 -5.43 -8.38 14.49
CA VAL A 161 -6.01 -7.18 15.11
C VAL A 161 -7.51 -7.35 15.23
N ASP A 162 -8.10 -6.93 16.36
CA ASP A 162 -9.54 -6.73 16.45
C ASP A 162 -9.90 -5.47 15.67
N THR A 163 -10.30 -5.66 14.41
CA THR A 163 -10.48 -4.57 13.46
C THR A 163 -11.67 -3.69 13.80
N GLN A 164 -12.70 -4.24 14.45
CA GLN A 164 -13.85 -3.47 14.89
C GLN A 164 -13.48 -2.59 16.09
N ALA A 165 -12.78 -3.15 17.09
CA ALA A 165 -12.34 -2.38 18.24
C ALA A 165 -11.34 -1.27 17.87
N VAL A 166 -10.43 -1.54 16.93
CA VAL A 166 -9.36 -0.60 16.57
C VAL A 166 -9.79 0.42 15.51
N PHE A 167 -10.51 -0.01 14.47
CA PHE A 167 -10.81 0.83 13.30
C PHE A 167 -12.31 1.11 13.09
N GLY A 168 -13.20 0.54 13.90
CA GLY A 168 -14.65 0.69 13.74
C GLY A 168 -15.11 2.15 13.71
N ASP A 169 -14.67 2.95 14.68
CA ASP A 169 -15.01 4.37 14.77
C ASP A 169 -14.45 5.18 13.59
N MET A 170 -13.21 4.89 13.18
CA MET A 170 -12.58 5.54 12.03
C MET A 170 -13.33 5.21 10.72
N ARG A 171 -13.77 3.95 10.55
CA ARG A 171 -14.59 3.55 9.40
C ARG A 171 -15.97 4.22 9.44
N LYS A 172 -16.58 4.37 10.61
CA LYS A 172 -17.85 5.10 10.76
C LYS A 172 -17.70 6.57 10.34
N ARG A 173 -16.65 7.26 10.82
CA ARG A 173 -16.32 8.63 10.40
C ARG A 173 -16.07 8.73 8.90
N TRP A 174 -15.42 7.74 8.29
CA TRP A 174 -15.27 7.69 6.84
C TRP A 174 -16.60 7.60 6.10
N GLN A 175 -17.55 6.79 6.58
CA GLN A 175 -18.89 6.72 5.99
C GLN A 175 -19.64 8.06 6.11
N GLU A 176 -19.48 8.78 7.23
CA GLU A 176 -20.06 10.11 7.43
C GLU A 176 -19.48 11.14 6.44
N ILE A 177 -18.17 11.14 6.24
CA ILE A 177 -17.48 11.98 5.24
C ILE A 177 -17.99 11.64 3.83
N LYS A 178 -18.10 10.35 3.50
CA LYS A 178 -18.63 9.90 2.20
C LYS A 178 -20.08 10.34 1.98
N ALA A 179 -20.95 10.18 2.98
CA ALA A 179 -22.35 10.61 2.91
C ALA A 179 -22.49 12.14 2.80
N LYS A 180 -21.56 12.92 3.37
CA LYS A 180 -21.49 14.37 3.18
C LYS A 180 -21.10 14.72 1.74
N ALA A 181 -20.07 14.07 1.19
CA ALA A 181 -19.67 14.27 -0.20
C ALA A 181 -20.79 13.88 -1.19
N GLU A 182 -21.51 12.78 -0.94
CA GLU A 182 -22.65 12.35 -1.76
C GLU A 182 -23.82 13.35 -1.74
N ARG A 183 -24.04 14.06 -0.62
CA ARG A 183 -25.05 15.13 -0.54
C ARG A 183 -24.65 16.37 -1.35
N ASN A 184 -23.37 16.71 -1.37
CA ASN A 184 -22.84 17.83 -2.13
C ASN A 184 -22.81 17.53 -3.64
N ALA A 185 -22.47 16.29 -3.99
CA ALA A 185 -22.18 15.82 -5.33
C ALA A 185 -22.78 14.40 -5.53
N PRO A 186 -24.03 14.28 -6.03
CA PRO A 186 -24.71 13.00 -6.18
C PRO A 186 -23.96 11.97 -7.06
N GLU A 187 -23.09 12.43 -7.96
CA GLU A 187 -22.23 11.59 -8.81
C GLU A 187 -21.24 10.73 -8.02
N VAL A 188 -20.87 11.15 -6.81
CA VAL A 188 -19.95 10.42 -5.92
C VAL A 188 -20.49 9.03 -5.60
N ARG A 189 -21.81 8.89 -5.48
CA ARG A 189 -22.49 7.61 -5.22
C ARG A 189 -22.26 6.58 -6.34
N ASN A 190 -22.09 7.06 -7.58
CA ASN A 190 -21.93 6.23 -8.76
C ASN A 190 -20.46 5.88 -9.06
N LEU A 191 -19.51 6.38 -8.26
CA LEU A 191 -18.10 6.07 -8.46
C LEU A 191 -17.82 4.58 -8.20
N PRO A 192 -17.02 3.91 -9.06
CA PRO A 192 -16.58 2.55 -8.81
C PRO A 192 -15.86 2.41 -7.47
N LEU A 193 -15.93 1.24 -6.83
CA LEU A 193 -15.24 0.99 -5.56
C LEU A 193 -13.74 1.30 -5.68
N GLY A 194 -13.22 2.09 -4.74
CA GLY A 194 -11.83 2.55 -4.71
C GLY A 194 -11.51 3.71 -5.67
N ALA A 195 -12.47 4.20 -6.47
CA ALA A 195 -12.37 5.49 -7.15
C ALA A 195 -12.97 6.58 -6.26
N LEU A 196 -12.29 7.72 -6.16
CA LEU A 196 -12.68 8.85 -5.31
C LEU A 196 -12.65 10.14 -6.12
N ASN A 197 -13.48 11.11 -5.73
CA ASN A 197 -13.37 12.49 -6.21
C ASN A 197 -12.30 13.27 -5.40
N ASP A 198 -11.99 14.48 -5.83
CA ASP A 198 -10.96 15.32 -5.18
C ASP A 198 -11.30 15.67 -3.72
N GLU A 199 -12.58 15.84 -3.38
CA GLU A 199 -13.01 16.09 -1.99
C GLU A 199 -12.66 14.91 -1.07
N LEU A 200 -12.99 13.68 -1.49
CA LEU A 200 -12.67 12.47 -0.71
C LEU A 200 -11.18 12.13 -0.75
N LEU A 201 -10.48 12.49 -1.83
CA LEU A 201 -9.06 12.22 -1.98
C LEU A 201 -8.20 13.19 -1.14
N SER A 202 -8.49 14.49 -1.24
CA SER A 202 -7.61 15.57 -0.76
C SER A 202 -8.25 16.49 0.28
N GLY A 203 -9.54 16.27 0.63
CA GLY A 203 -10.24 17.08 1.63
C GLY A 203 -9.67 16.91 3.03
N THR A 204 -9.63 18.01 3.80
CA THR A 204 -8.99 18.07 5.12
C THR A 204 -9.50 17.00 6.10
N GLU A 205 -10.81 16.77 6.16
CA GLU A 205 -11.41 15.75 7.03
C GLU A 205 -10.91 14.33 6.67
N ALA A 206 -10.85 14.01 5.38
CA ALA A 206 -10.36 12.73 4.89
C ALA A 206 -8.85 12.58 5.12
N VAL A 207 -8.09 13.67 4.95
CA VAL A 207 -6.64 13.72 5.16
C VAL A 207 -6.29 13.41 6.61
N GLU A 208 -6.93 14.09 7.56
CA GLU A 208 -6.68 13.88 8.99
C GLU A 208 -7.09 12.47 9.44
N LEU A 209 -8.23 11.97 8.97
CA LEU A 209 -8.67 10.61 9.25
C LEU A 209 -7.66 9.57 8.73
N ARG A 210 -7.12 9.75 7.52
CA ARG A 210 -6.09 8.85 6.98
C ARG A 210 -4.80 8.90 7.78
N LYS A 211 -4.37 10.07 8.25
CA LYS A 211 -3.19 10.19 9.14
C LYS A 211 -3.41 9.40 10.43
N GLU A 212 -4.58 9.53 11.04
CA GLU A 212 -4.96 8.82 12.27
C GLU A 212 -4.89 7.30 12.08
N VAL A 213 -5.56 6.78 11.04
CA VAL A 213 -5.53 5.34 10.69
C VAL A 213 -4.10 4.86 10.44
N THR A 214 -3.31 5.64 9.71
CA THR A 214 -1.94 5.28 9.35
C THR A 214 -1.03 5.21 10.57
N LYS A 215 -1.20 6.15 11.51
CA LYS A 215 -0.51 6.12 12.79
C LYS A 215 -0.84 4.84 13.55
N LYS A 216 -2.13 4.47 13.63
CA LYS A 216 -2.56 3.22 14.28
C LYS A 216 -1.96 1.98 13.61
N VAL A 217 -1.92 1.93 12.29
CA VAL A 217 -1.26 0.84 11.55
C VAL A 217 0.23 0.75 11.89
N ARG A 218 0.92 1.89 12.01
CA ARG A 218 2.32 1.94 12.42
C ARG A 218 2.51 1.46 13.86
N ASP A 219 1.67 1.91 14.78
CA ASP A 219 1.70 1.52 16.20
C ASP A 219 1.55 0.00 16.35
N LEU A 220 0.68 -0.64 15.55
CA LEU A 220 0.52 -2.10 15.55
C LEU A 220 1.80 -2.84 15.13
N VAL A 221 2.59 -2.29 14.20
CA VAL A 221 3.89 -2.88 13.83
C VAL A 221 4.95 -2.60 14.90
N LEU A 222 4.89 -1.42 15.54
CA LEU A 222 5.74 -1.09 16.69
C LEU A 222 5.55 -2.08 17.83
N GLU A 223 4.31 -2.47 18.16
CA GLU A 223 4.05 -3.47 19.19
C GLU A 223 4.76 -4.81 18.92
N VAL A 224 4.77 -5.25 17.65
CA VAL A 224 5.50 -6.48 17.25
C VAL A 224 7.00 -6.28 17.41
N ARG A 225 7.52 -5.11 17.05
CA ARG A 225 8.93 -4.74 17.25
C ARG A 225 9.30 -4.73 18.75
N HIS A 226 8.47 -4.18 19.60
CA HIS A 226 8.67 -4.17 21.05
C HIS A 226 8.65 -5.58 21.65
N ALA A 227 7.72 -6.44 21.20
CA ALA A 227 7.66 -7.84 21.61
C ALA A 227 8.93 -8.63 21.25
N ARG A 228 9.72 -8.15 20.27
CA ARG A 228 11.03 -8.70 19.90
C ARG A 228 12.19 -8.19 20.76
N GLY A 229 11.94 -7.29 21.69
CA GLY A 229 12.93 -6.75 22.63
C GLY A 229 13.70 -5.53 22.12
N PHE A 230 13.21 -4.84 21.08
CA PHE A 230 13.81 -3.59 20.63
C PHE A 230 13.42 -2.41 21.53
N PRO A 231 14.32 -1.42 21.73
CA PRO A 231 14.04 -0.25 22.54
C PRO A 231 12.98 0.64 21.90
N GLU A 232 12.30 1.45 22.69
CA GLU A 232 11.33 2.41 22.17
C GLU A 232 11.96 3.39 21.18
N GLU A 233 11.23 3.66 20.08
CA GLU A 233 11.66 4.61 19.06
C GLU A 233 11.31 6.03 19.50
N ASP A 234 12.09 7.03 19.06
CA ASP A 234 11.66 8.42 19.19
C ASP A 234 10.34 8.58 18.39
N PRO A 235 9.24 9.08 18.98
CA PRO A 235 7.99 9.32 18.27
C PRO A 235 8.15 10.16 16.99
N LYS A 236 9.20 10.98 16.90
CA LYS A 236 9.54 11.76 15.71
C LYS A 236 9.87 10.90 14.49
N GLU A 237 10.37 9.67 14.67
CA GLU A 237 10.68 8.75 13.56
C GLU A 237 9.42 8.41 12.74
N GLY A 238 8.25 8.47 13.37
CA GLY A 238 6.95 8.28 12.72
C GLY A 238 6.42 9.48 11.95
N LEU A 239 7.06 10.66 12.05
CA LEU A 239 6.61 11.91 11.44
C LEU A 239 7.32 12.18 10.12
N VAL A 240 6.59 12.64 9.11
CA VAL A 240 7.16 12.94 7.78
C VAL A 240 8.18 14.08 7.87
N GLU A 241 7.91 15.05 8.73
CA GLU A 241 8.70 16.26 8.93
C GLU A 241 10.13 15.97 9.39
N THR A 242 10.31 14.91 10.19
CA THR A 242 11.64 14.46 10.65
C THR A 242 12.52 14.09 9.47
N TRP A 243 11.98 13.29 8.55
CA TRP A 243 12.69 12.82 7.36
C TRP A 243 12.81 13.88 6.27
N MET A 244 11.96 14.92 6.28
CA MET A 244 12.15 16.07 5.40
C MET A 244 13.35 16.93 5.82
N ARG A 245 13.69 16.95 7.11
CA ARG A 245 14.83 17.72 7.64
C ARG A 245 16.18 17.11 7.29
N GLU A 246 16.25 15.80 7.04
CA GLU A 246 17.45 15.10 6.57
C GLU A 246 17.93 15.53 5.17
N GLY A 247 17.18 16.40 4.50
CA GLY A 247 17.61 17.08 3.28
C GLY A 247 17.19 16.39 1.97
N PRO A 248 17.65 16.91 0.82
CA PRO A 248 17.16 16.49 -0.50
C PRO A 248 17.73 15.13 -0.96
N LYS A 249 18.64 14.53 -0.20
CA LYS A 249 19.31 13.29 -0.58
C LYS A 249 18.29 12.15 -0.59
N ARG A 250 18.00 11.62 -1.78
CA ARG A 250 16.93 10.63 -1.96
C ARG A 250 17.34 9.19 -1.61
N GLU A 251 18.62 8.88 -1.78
CA GLU A 251 19.18 7.54 -1.64
C GLU A 251 20.62 7.54 -1.08
N GLY A 252 21.05 6.40 -0.56
CA GLY A 252 22.38 6.16 0.00
C GLY A 252 22.40 6.24 1.52
N ARG A 253 23.60 6.43 2.09
CA ARG A 253 23.81 6.63 3.53
C ARG A 253 23.31 8.01 3.95
N MET A 254 22.48 8.07 4.98
CA MET A 254 21.94 9.28 5.59
C MET A 254 22.75 9.69 6.83
N ASP A 255 22.42 10.86 7.40
CA ASP A 255 23.16 11.47 8.52
C ASP A 255 22.95 10.70 9.84
N ASP A 256 21.83 10.00 9.97
CA ASP A 256 21.51 9.06 11.05
C ASP A 256 22.16 7.67 10.87
N GLU A 257 23.07 7.56 9.90
CA GLU A 257 23.73 6.32 9.45
C GLU A 257 22.81 5.27 8.81
N SER A 258 21.52 5.56 8.65
CA SER A 258 20.61 4.70 7.91
C SER A 258 20.97 4.66 6.43
N TRP A 259 20.60 3.56 5.77
CA TRP A 259 20.65 3.46 4.31
C TRP A 259 19.24 3.46 3.74
N VAL A 260 19.00 4.37 2.81
CA VAL A 260 17.70 4.52 2.14
C VAL A 260 17.87 4.31 0.65
N ARG A 261 16.92 3.60 0.04
CA ARG A 261 16.86 3.43 -1.41
C ARG A 261 15.42 3.45 -1.92
N ASP A 262 15.24 3.95 -3.13
CA ASP A 262 13.96 3.88 -3.82
C ASP A 262 13.71 2.46 -4.38
N ILE A 263 12.44 2.06 -4.42
CA ILE A 263 11.99 0.73 -4.86
C ILE A 263 11.59 0.79 -6.33
#